data_AF-A0A973R324-F1
#
_entry.id   AF-A0A973R324-F1
#
_cell.length_a   1.000
_cell.length_b   1.000
_cell.length_c   1.000
_cell.angle_alpha   90.00
_cell.angle_beta   90.00
_cell.angle_gamma   90.00
#
_symmetry.space_group_name_H-M   'P 1'
#
loop_
_entity.id
_entity.type
_entity.pdbx_description
1 polymer ?
#
loop_
_entity_poly.entity_id
_entity_poly.type
_entity_poly.pdbx_seq_one_letter_code
_entity_poly.pdbx_strand_id
1 'polypeptide(L)'
;MRKSAFVAALTAAAALSIAVSAIPAAAAASTPQLPQLTVLTDTASAGKGDIFLTPTSADPQYLNGVEILSADAKHVVWSHPVPAGLLAADFREQTYHGRPVLTWWQGTGLGGLADGVDEIYDAHYRKIAEVRAGNGLKTDGHEFVITPRGTALILAYTEAEADLRSIGGPAHQKVIDGVVQEVDIATGKVLFQWDSADHVPYSQSEQPLPKSPDTPWDWFHINAVKQDGADLLINARNTWTAYEVSRATGKIEWQLGGKASSFTVRAEPGQELNTAGAAFAWQHDTTSLGHGYYSVFDNEAAGAANSGTGVSNAYDRSRVVTLKLDPAHHEATLISTEDQPAKLLASSQGNAQHERHGATFVGWGSLPFVSEFDGNGALVFNAQFPAGVNSYRAYRFDWSR
;
A
#
# COMPACT_ATOMS: atom_id res chain seq x y z
N MET A 1 -95.95 -31.13 41.86
CA MET A 1 -94.76 -32.02 41.88
C MET A 1 -94.04 -31.89 40.54
N ARG A 2 -92.70 -31.81 40.61
CA ARG A 2 -91.70 -31.78 39.52
C ARG A 2 -91.62 -30.50 38.65
N LYS A 3 -90.57 -29.74 38.98
CA LYS A 3 -89.91 -28.69 38.19
C LYS A 3 -89.41 -29.28 36.86
N SER A 4 -89.61 -28.56 35.75
CA SER A 4 -88.89 -28.80 34.49
C SER A 4 -88.17 -27.50 34.13
N ALA A 5 -86.85 -27.50 34.31
CA ALA A 5 -85.96 -26.42 33.88
C ALA A 5 -85.48 -26.73 32.45
N PHE A 6 -85.81 -25.86 31.50
CA PHE A 6 -85.20 -25.86 30.18
C PHE A 6 -83.85 -25.15 30.26
N VAL A 7 -82.78 -25.89 29.94
CA VAL A 7 -81.43 -25.37 29.74
C VAL A 7 -81.35 -24.85 28.30
N ALA A 8 -81.23 -23.54 28.12
CA ALA A 8 -80.89 -22.92 26.85
C ALA A 8 -79.35 -22.91 26.71
N ALA A 9 -78.84 -23.56 25.67
CA ALA A 9 -77.43 -23.54 25.31
C ALA A 9 -77.06 -22.16 24.71
N LEU A 10 -76.21 -21.40 25.40
CA LEU A 10 -75.52 -20.24 24.82
C LEU A 10 -74.34 -20.75 23.98
N THR A 11 -74.40 -20.55 22.67
CA THR A 11 -73.24 -20.65 21.77
C THR A 11 -72.39 -19.38 21.91
N ALA A 12 -71.22 -19.49 22.53
CA ALA A 12 -70.22 -18.42 22.57
C ALA A 12 -69.50 -18.36 21.21
N ALA A 13 -69.67 -17.26 20.47
CA ALA A 13 -68.86 -16.95 19.31
C ALA A 13 -67.52 -16.37 19.77
N ALA A 14 -66.44 -17.15 19.63
CA ALA A 14 -65.08 -16.68 19.87
C ALA A 14 -64.64 -15.79 18.69
N ALA A 15 -64.44 -14.49 18.94
CA ALA A 15 -63.79 -13.60 18.00
C ALA A 15 -62.29 -13.91 17.96
N LEU A 16 -61.80 -14.47 16.84
CA LEU A 16 -60.37 -14.55 16.58
C LEU A 16 -59.85 -13.15 16.25
N SER A 17 -59.19 -12.51 17.22
CA SER A 17 -58.31 -11.38 16.97
C SER A 17 -57.04 -11.89 16.30
N ILE A 18 -56.90 -11.67 15.00
CA ILE A 18 -55.64 -11.87 14.28
C ILE A 18 -54.68 -10.78 14.74
N ALA A 19 -53.73 -11.14 15.61
CA ALA A 19 -52.59 -10.30 15.89
C ALA A 19 -51.75 -10.22 14.62
N VAL A 20 -51.79 -9.08 13.93
CA VAL A 20 -50.84 -8.77 12.86
C VAL A 20 -49.52 -8.50 13.56
N SER A 21 -48.66 -9.52 13.62
CA SER A 21 -47.26 -9.33 14.01
C SER A 21 -46.65 -8.33 13.02
N ALA A 22 -46.31 -7.14 13.50
CA ALA A 22 -45.53 -6.19 12.73
C ALA A 22 -44.23 -6.89 12.30
N ILE A 23 -44.03 -7.03 10.99
CA ILE A 23 -42.75 -7.43 10.43
C ILE A 23 -41.74 -6.42 10.97
N PRO A 24 -40.66 -6.85 11.66
CA PRO A 24 -39.64 -5.90 12.09
C PRO A 24 -39.16 -5.19 10.83
N ALA A 25 -39.28 -3.85 10.81
CA ALA A 25 -38.71 -3.05 9.75
C ALA A 25 -37.27 -3.51 9.60
N ALA A 26 -36.90 -4.00 8.41
CA ALA A 26 -35.50 -4.27 8.09
C ALA A 26 -34.73 -3.01 8.51
N ALA A 27 -33.79 -3.16 9.45
CA ALA A 27 -32.96 -2.06 9.88
C ALA A 27 -32.43 -1.40 8.61
N ALA A 28 -32.77 -0.13 8.38
CA ALA A 28 -32.28 0.59 7.22
C ALA A 28 -30.76 0.44 7.23
N ALA A 29 -30.21 -0.19 6.19
CA ALA A 29 -28.76 -0.31 6.06
C ALA A 29 -28.19 1.10 6.21
N SER A 30 -27.35 1.32 7.21
CA SER A 30 -26.73 2.62 7.46
C SER A 30 -25.95 3.02 6.21
N THR A 31 -26.17 4.24 5.71
CA THR A 31 -25.38 4.80 4.61
C THR A 31 -23.90 4.75 5.02
N PRO A 32 -23.01 4.14 4.22
CA PRO A 32 -21.59 4.11 4.52
C PRO A 32 -21.03 5.53 4.72
N GLN A 33 -20.10 5.68 5.65
CA GLN A 33 -19.54 6.97 6.07
C GLN A 33 -18.05 7.07 5.70
N LEU A 34 -17.55 8.29 5.54
CA LEU A 34 -16.11 8.52 5.46
C LEU A 34 -15.47 8.28 6.83
N PRO A 35 -14.45 7.43 6.95
CA PRO A 35 -13.78 7.20 8.22
C PRO A 35 -13.06 8.46 8.71
N GLN A 36 -13.28 8.80 9.98
CA GLN A 36 -12.70 10.00 10.59
C GLN A 36 -11.39 9.67 11.31
N LEU A 37 -10.32 10.44 11.08
CA LEU A 37 -9.13 10.34 11.91
C LEU A 37 -9.32 11.01 13.26
N THR A 38 -8.84 10.34 14.29
CA THR A 38 -8.64 10.92 15.62
C THR A 38 -7.20 11.41 15.73
N VAL A 39 -7.00 12.71 15.89
CA VAL A 39 -5.67 13.29 16.14
C VAL A 39 -5.26 13.01 17.58
N LEU A 40 -4.10 12.38 17.73
CA LEU A 40 -3.50 11.99 19.01
C LEU A 40 -2.37 12.94 19.41
N THR A 41 -1.70 13.54 18.43
CA THR A 41 -0.63 14.52 18.63
C THR A 41 -0.65 15.51 17.47
N ASP A 42 -0.57 16.80 17.79
CA ASP A 42 -0.43 17.89 16.83
C ASP A 42 0.28 19.04 17.53
N THR A 43 1.56 19.23 17.19
CA THR A 43 2.41 20.28 17.76
C THR A 43 2.51 21.47 16.82
N ALA A 44 2.98 22.62 17.32
CA ALA A 44 3.19 23.79 16.49
C ALA A 44 4.16 23.54 15.30
N SER A 45 5.08 22.58 15.44
CA SER A 45 6.07 22.20 14.44
C SER A 45 5.55 21.25 13.36
N ALA A 46 4.35 20.68 13.52
CA ALA A 46 3.74 19.83 12.49
C ALA A 46 3.50 20.62 11.20
N GLY A 47 3.71 19.97 10.05
CA GLY A 47 3.48 20.52 8.72
C GLY A 47 2.07 21.06 8.54
N LYS A 48 1.90 21.95 7.57
CA LYS A 48 0.63 22.67 7.31
C LYS A 48 -0.03 22.29 5.98
N GLY A 49 0.52 21.29 5.29
CA GLY A 49 -0.09 20.71 4.11
C GLY A 49 -1.30 19.84 4.43
N ASP A 50 -2.18 19.70 3.46
CA ASP A 50 -3.31 18.78 3.49
C ASP A 50 -2.82 17.32 3.43
N ILE A 51 -3.59 16.41 4.04
CA ILE A 51 -3.24 14.99 4.19
C ILE A 51 -4.02 14.14 3.19
N PHE A 52 -3.32 13.31 2.43
CA PHE A 52 -3.84 12.50 1.35
C PHE A 52 -3.84 11.03 1.74
N LEU A 53 -5.02 10.40 1.70
CA LEU A 53 -5.26 9.06 2.21
C LEU A 53 -6.13 8.23 1.26
N THR A 54 -6.04 6.92 1.43
CA THR A 54 -6.80 5.89 0.71
C THR A 54 -7.52 4.99 1.72
N PRO A 55 -8.48 5.55 2.49
CA PRO A 55 -9.18 4.77 3.49
C PRO A 55 -9.79 3.51 2.87
N THR A 56 -9.48 2.38 3.49
CA THR A 56 -9.95 1.06 3.08
C THR A 56 -10.45 0.31 4.31
N SER A 57 -11.62 -0.33 4.18
CA SER A 57 -12.19 -1.21 5.20
C SER A 57 -12.93 -2.38 4.58
N ALA A 58 -12.89 -3.52 5.28
CA ALA A 58 -13.80 -4.63 5.03
C ALA A 58 -15.16 -4.43 5.73
N ASP A 59 -15.26 -3.47 6.66
CA ASP A 59 -16.50 -3.13 7.32
C ASP A 59 -17.35 -2.24 6.40
N PRO A 60 -18.55 -2.69 5.97
CA PRO A 60 -19.39 -1.94 5.04
C PRO A 60 -19.93 -0.63 5.62
N GLN A 61 -19.70 -0.34 6.91
CA GLN A 61 -20.01 0.97 7.49
C GLN A 61 -19.13 2.09 6.93
N TYR A 62 -17.94 1.78 6.39
CA TYR A 62 -17.00 2.76 5.86
C TYR A 62 -16.92 2.72 4.34
N LEU A 63 -16.76 3.89 3.73
CA LEU A 63 -16.49 4.02 2.30
C LEU A 63 -15.01 3.76 2.01
N ASN A 64 -14.75 3.00 0.94
CA ASN A 64 -13.43 2.94 0.33
C ASN A 64 -13.29 4.07 -0.70
N GLY A 65 -12.11 4.67 -0.79
CA GLY A 65 -11.86 5.71 -1.78
C GLY A 65 -10.61 6.52 -1.49
N VAL A 66 -10.61 7.76 -1.94
CA VAL A 66 -9.55 8.73 -1.67
C VAL A 66 -10.08 9.90 -0.87
N GLU A 67 -9.27 10.43 0.02
CA GLU A 67 -9.60 11.57 0.87
C GLU A 67 -8.43 12.54 0.97
N ILE A 68 -8.74 13.83 0.83
CA ILE A 68 -7.89 14.95 1.24
C ILE A 68 -8.49 15.50 2.52
N LEU A 69 -7.70 15.53 3.59
CA LEU A 69 -8.05 16.14 4.86
C LEU A 69 -7.25 17.42 5.05
N SER A 70 -7.81 18.37 5.80
CA SER A 70 -7.08 19.55 6.25
C SER A 70 -5.83 19.13 7.05
N ALA A 71 -4.84 20.02 7.14
CA ALA A 71 -3.60 19.77 7.89
C ALA A 71 -3.81 19.30 9.34
N ASP A 72 -4.88 19.73 9.99
CA ASP A 72 -5.26 19.31 11.35
C ASP A 72 -6.11 18.03 11.39
N ALA A 73 -6.33 17.39 10.25
CA ALA A 73 -7.15 16.20 10.01
C ALA A 73 -8.63 16.31 10.46
N LYS A 74 -9.14 17.51 10.76
CA LYS A 74 -10.51 17.70 11.27
C LYS A 74 -11.56 17.90 10.19
N HIS A 75 -11.16 18.25 8.98
CA HIS A 75 -12.07 18.59 7.90
C HIS A 75 -11.70 17.85 6.62
N VAL A 76 -12.70 17.20 6.02
CA VAL A 76 -12.56 16.65 4.68
C VAL A 76 -12.55 17.82 3.68
N VAL A 77 -11.41 18.03 3.04
CA VAL A 77 -11.23 18.99 1.95
C VAL A 77 -11.92 18.48 0.69
N TRP A 78 -11.68 17.21 0.38
CA TRP A 78 -12.29 16.52 -0.75
C TRP A 78 -12.29 15.01 -0.48
N SER A 79 -13.29 14.32 -1.02
CA SER A 79 -13.32 12.86 -1.03
C SER A 79 -13.92 12.35 -2.33
N HIS A 80 -13.49 11.16 -2.73
CA HIS A 80 -14.05 10.46 -3.87
C HIS A 80 -14.16 8.97 -3.55
N PRO A 81 -15.39 8.45 -3.33
CA PRO A 81 -15.57 7.02 -3.13
C PRO A 81 -15.30 6.27 -4.44
N VAL A 82 -14.63 5.12 -4.35
CA VAL A 82 -14.51 4.22 -5.50
C VAL A 82 -15.77 3.37 -5.65
N PRO A 83 -16.03 2.81 -6.85
CA PRO A 83 -17.14 1.87 -7.05
C PRO A 83 -17.16 0.74 -6.02
N ALA A 84 -18.36 0.28 -5.65
CA ALA A 84 -18.53 -0.78 -4.65
C ALA A 84 -17.75 -2.05 -5.04
N GLY A 85 -16.99 -2.59 -4.09
CA GLY A 85 -16.12 -3.75 -4.30
C GLY A 85 -14.72 -3.41 -4.80
N LEU A 86 -14.44 -2.14 -5.13
CA LEU A 86 -13.10 -1.68 -5.44
C LEU A 86 -12.42 -1.06 -4.21
N LEU A 87 -11.10 -1.03 -4.29
CA LEU A 87 -10.20 -0.34 -3.36
C LEU A 87 -9.52 0.83 -4.10
N ALA A 88 -8.95 1.75 -3.34
CA ALA A 88 -8.05 2.79 -3.85
C ALA A 88 -6.67 2.65 -3.20
N ALA A 89 -5.62 3.06 -3.90
CA ALA A 89 -4.26 3.09 -3.38
C ALA A 89 -3.42 4.20 -4.03
N ASP A 90 -2.27 4.49 -3.41
CA ASP A 90 -1.25 5.45 -3.87
C ASP A 90 -1.81 6.84 -4.22
N PHE A 91 -2.74 7.35 -3.40
CA PHE A 91 -3.34 8.67 -3.62
C PHE A 91 -2.40 9.80 -3.21
N ARG A 92 -2.01 10.63 -4.18
CA ARG A 92 -1.09 11.74 -3.97
C ARG A 92 -1.24 12.85 -5.01
N GLU A 93 -0.65 14.00 -4.71
CA GLU A 93 -0.38 15.04 -5.69
C GLU A 93 0.83 14.64 -6.56
N GLN A 94 0.71 14.85 -7.87
CA GLN A 94 1.81 14.76 -8.84
C GLN A 94 1.75 15.93 -9.83
N THR A 95 2.71 16.00 -10.75
CA THR A 95 2.73 17.01 -11.82
C THR A 95 2.54 16.37 -13.18
N TYR A 96 1.57 16.84 -13.96
CA TYR A 96 1.35 16.42 -15.35
C TYR A 96 1.31 17.66 -16.25
N HIS A 97 2.19 17.69 -17.27
CA HIS A 97 2.39 18.85 -18.16
C HIS A 97 2.55 20.19 -17.42
N GLY A 98 3.32 20.18 -16.32
CA GLY A 98 3.62 21.36 -15.52
C GLY A 98 2.46 21.87 -14.66
N ARG A 99 1.38 21.08 -14.51
CA ARG A 99 0.25 21.40 -13.65
C ARG A 99 0.11 20.38 -12.52
N PRO A 100 -0.29 20.80 -11.32
CA PRO A 100 -0.61 19.88 -10.24
C PRO A 100 -1.83 19.04 -10.62
N VAL A 101 -1.75 17.75 -10.33
CA VAL A 101 -2.80 16.76 -10.54
C VAL A 101 -2.91 15.84 -9.34
N LEU A 102 -4.11 15.30 -9.16
CA LEU A 102 -4.40 14.24 -8.20
C LEU A 102 -4.30 12.90 -8.91
N THR A 103 -3.66 11.93 -8.28
CA THR A 103 -3.48 10.59 -8.85
C THR A 103 -3.77 9.52 -7.81
N TRP A 104 -4.41 8.44 -8.21
CA TRP A 104 -4.53 7.20 -7.43
C TRP A 104 -4.74 6.02 -8.36
N TRP A 105 -4.51 4.82 -7.84
CA TRP A 105 -4.99 3.60 -8.45
C TRP A 105 -6.35 3.21 -7.84
N GLN A 106 -7.23 2.61 -8.64
CA GLN A 106 -8.43 1.91 -8.14
C GLN A 106 -8.68 0.56 -8.83
N GLY A 107 -9.15 -0.44 -8.08
CA GLY A 107 -9.37 -1.80 -8.62
C GLY A 107 -9.74 -2.86 -7.59
N THR A 108 -9.65 -4.14 -7.97
CA THR A 108 -10.23 -5.28 -7.23
C THR A 108 -9.42 -5.79 -6.03
N GLY A 109 -8.17 -5.34 -5.87
CA GLY A 109 -7.25 -5.77 -4.81
C GLY A 109 -5.86 -5.17 -4.98
N LEU A 110 -4.99 -5.28 -3.99
CA LEU A 110 -3.60 -4.80 -4.09
C LEU A 110 -2.66 -6.00 -4.22
N GLY A 111 -1.81 -6.01 -5.25
CA GLY A 111 -0.84 -7.08 -5.51
C GLY A 111 -1.36 -8.27 -6.30
N GLY A 112 -0.41 -9.05 -6.82
CA GLY A 112 -0.70 -10.22 -7.63
C GLY A 112 -1.52 -9.87 -8.87
N LEU A 113 -2.49 -10.73 -9.22
CA LEU A 113 -3.33 -10.54 -10.42
C LEU A 113 -4.52 -9.58 -10.22
N ALA A 114 -4.33 -8.50 -9.46
CA ALA A 114 -5.35 -7.47 -9.31
C ALA A 114 -5.67 -6.78 -10.66
N ASP A 115 -6.95 -6.44 -10.87
CA ASP A 115 -7.39 -5.66 -12.03
C ASP A 115 -7.76 -4.25 -11.56
N GLY A 116 -7.07 -3.26 -12.10
CA GLY A 116 -7.31 -1.87 -11.77
C GLY A 116 -6.80 -0.90 -12.81
N VAL A 117 -6.80 0.35 -12.39
CA VAL A 117 -6.54 1.48 -13.27
C VAL A 117 -6.05 2.68 -12.49
N ASP A 118 -5.13 3.43 -13.11
CA ASP A 118 -4.61 4.67 -12.56
C ASP A 118 -5.42 5.86 -13.07
N GLU A 119 -5.92 6.66 -12.14
CA GLU A 119 -6.76 7.82 -12.36
C GLU A 119 -5.93 9.10 -12.28
N ILE A 120 -6.14 10.06 -13.19
CA ILE A 120 -5.53 11.39 -13.13
C ILE A 120 -6.63 12.45 -13.14
N TYR A 121 -6.67 13.27 -12.09
CA TYR A 121 -7.64 14.34 -11.90
C TYR A 121 -6.94 15.70 -11.84
N ASP A 122 -7.57 16.74 -12.37
CA ASP A 122 -7.06 18.10 -12.27
C ASP A 122 -7.34 18.74 -10.90
N ALA A 123 -6.80 19.95 -10.68
CA ALA A 123 -7.01 20.71 -9.46
C ALA A 123 -8.49 21.09 -9.17
N HIS A 124 -9.38 20.91 -10.14
CA HIS A 124 -10.83 21.12 -9.99
C HIS A 124 -11.59 19.80 -9.79
N TYR A 125 -10.87 18.73 -9.44
CA TYR A 125 -11.42 17.40 -9.15
C TYR A 125 -12.14 16.76 -10.35
N ARG A 126 -11.67 17.02 -11.57
CA ARG A 126 -12.20 16.40 -12.78
C ARG A 126 -11.19 15.40 -13.34
N LYS A 127 -11.65 14.19 -13.67
CA LYS A 127 -10.86 13.21 -14.42
C LYS A 127 -10.39 13.81 -15.74
N ILE A 128 -9.08 13.77 -15.98
CA ILE A 128 -8.46 14.27 -17.22
C ILE A 128 -7.74 13.19 -18.00
N ALA A 129 -7.33 12.10 -17.35
CA ALA A 129 -6.67 10.97 -17.99
C ALA A 129 -6.80 9.71 -17.13
N GLU A 130 -6.45 8.60 -17.76
CA GLU A 130 -6.45 7.26 -17.18
C GLU A 130 -5.24 6.50 -17.75
N VAL A 131 -4.52 5.75 -16.92
CA VAL A 131 -3.38 4.93 -17.36
C VAL A 131 -3.66 3.45 -17.08
N ARG A 132 -3.34 2.62 -18.07
CA ARG A 132 -3.47 1.16 -18.00
C ARG A 132 -2.17 0.49 -18.40
N ALA A 133 -1.89 -0.65 -17.79
CA ALA A 133 -0.87 -1.57 -18.27
C ALA A 133 -1.21 -2.05 -19.69
N GLY A 134 -0.18 -2.15 -20.52
CA GLY A 134 -0.29 -2.68 -21.88
C GLY A 134 0.09 -4.16 -21.95
N ASN A 135 0.23 -4.66 -23.18
CA ASN A 135 0.65 -6.04 -23.48
C ASN A 135 -0.24 -7.14 -22.85
N GLY A 136 -1.51 -6.82 -22.56
CA GLY A 136 -2.47 -7.75 -21.96
C GLY A 136 -2.37 -7.85 -20.43
N LEU A 137 -1.45 -7.11 -19.81
CA LEU A 137 -1.31 -7.04 -18.36
C LEU A 137 -2.35 -6.10 -17.73
N LYS A 138 -2.47 -6.18 -16.41
CA LYS A 138 -3.36 -5.34 -15.60
C LYS A 138 -2.55 -4.42 -14.70
N THR A 139 -3.02 -3.18 -14.54
CA THR A 139 -2.37 -2.21 -13.67
C THR A 139 -2.55 -2.62 -12.22
N ASP A 140 -1.43 -2.78 -11.53
CA ASP A 140 -1.39 -3.02 -10.09
C ASP A 140 -1.40 -1.71 -9.30
N GLY A 141 -1.94 -1.76 -8.08
CA GLY A 141 -2.15 -0.58 -7.25
C GLY A 141 -1.01 -0.17 -6.33
N HIS A 142 0.16 -0.82 -6.40
CA HIS A 142 1.24 -0.48 -5.48
C HIS A 142 1.97 0.82 -5.82
N GLU A 143 2.03 1.22 -7.09
CA GLU A 143 2.76 2.42 -7.51
C GLU A 143 2.25 2.99 -8.84
N PHE A 144 2.07 4.32 -8.85
CA PHE A 144 1.80 5.10 -10.05
C PHE A 144 2.58 6.41 -10.04
N VAL A 145 3.67 6.52 -10.81
CA VAL A 145 4.52 7.74 -10.89
C VAL A 145 4.43 8.39 -12.26
N ILE A 146 3.97 9.64 -12.34
CA ILE A 146 4.06 10.48 -13.53
C ILE A 146 5.48 11.02 -13.66
N THR A 147 6.07 10.82 -14.82
CA THR A 147 7.41 11.33 -15.13
C THR A 147 7.35 12.73 -15.76
N PRO A 148 8.45 13.50 -15.70
CA PRO A 148 8.55 14.79 -16.40
C PRO A 148 8.36 14.69 -17.93
N ARG A 149 8.41 13.48 -18.50
CA ARG A 149 8.25 13.22 -19.95
C ARG A 149 6.79 13.09 -20.37
N GLY A 150 5.83 13.19 -19.45
CA GLY A 150 4.41 12.93 -19.73
C GLY A 150 4.08 11.44 -19.86
N THR A 151 4.95 10.59 -19.31
CA THR A 151 4.76 9.13 -19.21
C THR A 151 4.48 8.75 -17.77
N ALA A 152 4.05 7.51 -17.54
CA ALA A 152 3.79 6.94 -16.24
C ALA A 152 4.64 5.69 -16.02
N LEU A 153 5.32 5.59 -14.88
CA LEU A 153 5.86 4.33 -14.37
C LEU A 153 4.76 3.67 -13.54
N ILE A 154 4.41 2.44 -13.91
CA ILE A 154 3.36 1.65 -13.28
C ILE A 154 3.84 0.23 -13.04
N LEU A 155 3.16 -0.46 -12.14
CA LEU A 155 3.39 -1.87 -11.86
C LEU A 155 2.31 -2.75 -12.49
N ALA A 156 2.69 -3.98 -12.78
CA ALA A 156 1.80 -5.05 -13.18
C ALA A 156 2.37 -6.39 -12.70
N TYR A 157 1.57 -7.44 -12.83
CA TYR A 157 1.98 -8.81 -12.58
C TYR A 157 1.59 -9.71 -13.73
N THR A 158 2.34 -10.80 -13.90
CA THR A 158 2.00 -11.88 -14.82
C THR A 158 2.16 -13.23 -14.15
N GLU A 159 1.31 -14.19 -14.51
CA GLU A 159 1.49 -15.59 -14.12
C GLU A 159 2.30 -16.33 -15.19
N ALA A 160 3.23 -17.17 -14.74
CA ALA A 160 4.03 -18.03 -15.58
C ALA A 160 4.26 -19.41 -14.93
N GLU A 161 4.88 -20.32 -15.67
CA GLU A 161 5.42 -21.58 -15.12
C GLU A 161 6.95 -21.53 -15.14
N ALA A 162 7.57 -21.93 -14.03
CA ALA A 162 9.02 -21.96 -13.87
C ALA A 162 9.53 -23.32 -13.40
N ASP A 163 10.75 -23.67 -13.82
CA ASP A 163 11.49 -24.83 -13.31
C ASP A 163 12.29 -24.45 -12.07
N LEU A 164 11.81 -24.91 -10.92
CA LEU A 164 12.40 -24.59 -9.61
C LEU A 164 13.19 -25.75 -9.00
N ARG A 165 13.55 -26.77 -9.80
CA ARG A 165 14.33 -27.92 -9.30
C ARG A 165 15.65 -27.52 -8.66
N SER A 166 16.27 -26.43 -9.12
CA SER A 166 17.52 -25.88 -8.59
C SER A 166 17.41 -25.38 -7.14
N ILE A 167 16.21 -25.06 -6.68
CA ILE A 167 15.92 -24.59 -5.31
C ILE A 167 15.03 -25.57 -4.53
N GLY A 168 14.95 -26.82 -4.99
CA GLY A 168 14.18 -27.89 -4.34
C GLY A 168 12.68 -27.89 -4.65
N GLY A 169 12.24 -27.07 -5.60
CA GLY A 169 10.86 -27.03 -6.08
C GLY A 169 10.57 -27.97 -7.27
N PRO A 170 9.33 -27.96 -7.79
CA PRO A 170 8.93 -28.75 -8.94
C PRO A 170 9.44 -28.14 -10.27
N ALA A 171 9.43 -28.94 -11.34
CA ALA A 171 9.83 -28.49 -12.68
C ALA A 171 8.81 -27.57 -13.38
N HIS A 172 7.58 -27.53 -12.85
CA HIS A 172 6.46 -26.75 -13.37
C HIS A 172 5.75 -26.10 -12.18
N GLN A 173 6.38 -25.11 -11.55
CA GLN A 173 5.77 -24.30 -10.50
C GLN A 173 5.05 -23.12 -11.15
N LYS A 174 3.79 -22.87 -10.80
CA LYS A 174 3.16 -21.58 -11.11
C LYS A 174 3.81 -20.47 -10.29
N VAL A 175 4.19 -19.39 -10.94
CA VAL A 175 4.82 -18.21 -10.32
C VAL A 175 4.06 -16.94 -10.69
N ILE A 176 4.13 -15.94 -9.82
CA ILE A 176 3.69 -14.58 -10.10
C ILE A 176 4.95 -13.72 -10.22
N ASP A 177 5.17 -13.17 -11.41
CA ASP A 177 6.31 -12.33 -11.73
C ASP A 177 5.88 -10.85 -11.68
N GLY A 178 6.77 -9.99 -11.19
CA GLY A 178 6.56 -8.56 -11.13
C GLY A 178 7.02 -7.88 -12.41
N VAL A 179 6.24 -6.92 -12.89
CA VAL A 179 6.50 -6.19 -14.13
C VAL A 179 6.47 -4.69 -13.87
N VAL A 180 7.46 -3.98 -14.40
CA VAL A 180 7.44 -2.51 -14.52
C VAL A 180 7.10 -2.16 -15.95
N GLN A 181 6.20 -1.19 -16.14
CA GLN A 181 6.01 -0.55 -17.44
C GLN A 181 6.20 0.96 -17.35
N GLU A 182 6.79 1.53 -18.40
CA GLU A 182 6.64 2.95 -18.70
C GLU A 182 5.62 3.13 -19.81
N VAL A 183 4.54 3.85 -19.53
CA VAL A 183 3.43 4.07 -20.45
C VAL A 183 3.35 5.54 -20.84
N ASP A 184 3.24 5.84 -22.13
CA ASP A 184 2.90 7.17 -22.60
C ASP A 184 1.45 7.51 -22.23
N ILE A 185 1.23 8.52 -21.38
CA ILE A 185 -0.09 8.82 -20.82
C ILE A 185 -1.07 9.25 -21.92
N ALA A 186 -0.59 9.96 -22.94
CA ALA A 186 -1.45 10.50 -24.00
C ALA A 186 -1.94 9.41 -24.98
N THR A 187 -1.12 8.40 -25.23
CA THR A 187 -1.38 7.38 -26.27
C THR A 187 -1.66 5.98 -25.72
N GLY A 188 -1.35 5.73 -24.45
CA GLY A 188 -1.44 4.40 -23.83
C GLY A 188 -0.38 3.41 -24.31
N LYS A 189 0.66 3.88 -25.02
CA LYS A 189 1.72 3.01 -25.54
C LYS A 189 2.72 2.66 -24.45
N VAL A 190 3.02 1.37 -24.30
CA VAL A 190 4.15 0.89 -23.51
C VAL A 190 5.45 1.25 -24.24
N LEU A 191 6.29 2.06 -23.59
CA LEU A 191 7.58 2.52 -24.11
C LEU A 191 8.75 1.69 -23.57
N PHE A 192 8.57 1.09 -22.39
CA PHE A 192 9.54 0.25 -21.71
C PHE A 192 8.78 -0.79 -20.88
N GLN A 193 9.32 -2.00 -20.82
CA GLN A 193 8.86 -3.06 -19.92
C GLN A 193 10.09 -3.78 -19.33
N TRP A 194 10.01 -4.12 -18.05
CA TRP A 194 11.00 -4.90 -17.33
C TRP A 194 10.28 -5.99 -16.55
N ASP A 195 10.69 -7.24 -16.73
CA ASP A 195 10.05 -8.43 -16.17
C ASP A 195 11.00 -9.11 -15.17
N SER A 196 10.58 -9.27 -13.92
CA SER A 196 11.48 -9.70 -12.83
C SER A 196 12.16 -11.05 -13.10
N ALA A 197 11.47 -11.98 -13.77
CA ALA A 197 11.97 -13.32 -14.08
C ALA A 197 13.14 -13.33 -15.07
N ASP A 198 13.30 -12.30 -15.90
CA ASP A 198 14.41 -12.17 -16.84
C ASP A 198 15.71 -11.73 -16.15
N HIS A 199 15.61 -11.18 -14.93
CA HIS A 199 16.69 -10.44 -14.29
C HIS A 199 17.07 -10.95 -12.90
N VAL A 200 16.12 -11.47 -12.11
CA VAL A 200 16.33 -11.88 -10.73
C VAL A 200 16.10 -13.40 -10.59
N PRO A 201 17.08 -14.16 -10.08
CA PRO A 201 16.89 -15.58 -9.81
C PRO A 201 15.83 -15.84 -8.74
N TYR A 202 14.93 -16.80 -8.99
CA TYR A 202 13.94 -17.26 -8.01
C TYR A 202 14.53 -17.64 -6.64
N SER A 203 15.79 -18.11 -6.61
CA SER A 203 16.52 -18.44 -5.38
C SER A 203 16.73 -17.26 -4.43
N GLN A 204 16.59 -16.02 -4.91
CA GLN A 204 16.70 -14.82 -4.10
C GLN A 204 15.43 -14.52 -3.28
N SER A 205 14.31 -15.21 -3.54
CA SER A 205 13.10 -15.04 -2.75
C SER A 205 13.30 -15.50 -1.30
N GLU A 206 12.81 -14.71 -0.36
CA GLU A 206 12.68 -15.03 1.06
C GLU A 206 11.35 -15.73 1.38
N GLN A 207 10.46 -15.87 0.40
CA GLN A 207 9.23 -16.63 0.56
C GLN A 207 9.52 -18.14 0.52
N PRO A 208 8.90 -18.94 1.40
CA PRO A 208 8.93 -20.38 1.27
C PRO A 208 8.19 -20.80 -0.02
N LEU A 209 8.65 -21.89 -0.64
CA LEU A 209 7.92 -22.52 -1.74
C LEU A 209 6.53 -22.97 -1.27
N PRO A 210 5.49 -22.83 -2.11
CA PRO A 210 4.17 -23.33 -1.78
C PRO A 210 4.17 -24.86 -1.71
N LYS A 211 3.20 -25.42 -0.98
CA LYS A 211 3.06 -26.88 -0.85
C LYS A 211 2.62 -27.55 -2.16
N SER A 212 2.02 -26.80 -3.07
CA SER A 212 1.48 -27.30 -4.34
C SER A 212 2.07 -26.50 -5.51
N PRO A 213 2.50 -27.18 -6.60
CA PRO A 213 2.90 -26.50 -7.84
C PRO A 213 1.79 -25.64 -8.46
N ASP A 214 0.53 -25.98 -8.19
CA ASP A 214 -0.63 -25.28 -8.75
C ASP A 214 -0.99 -24.00 -7.99
N THR A 215 -0.41 -23.76 -6.83
CA THR A 215 -0.55 -22.49 -6.10
C THR A 215 0.46 -21.50 -6.66
N PRO A 216 0.04 -20.41 -7.32
CA PRO A 216 0.97 -19.41 -7.81
C PRO A 216 1.87 -18.89 -6.69
N TRP A 217 3.17 -18.96 -6.90
CA TRP A 217 4.17 -18.50 -5.95
C TRP A 217 4.56 -17.05 -6.25
N ASP A 218 4.14 -16.14 -5.40
CA ASP A 218 4.55 -14.74 -5.43
C ASP A 218 5.94 -14.59 -4.82
N TRP A 219 6.97 -14.85 -5.63
CA TRP A 219 8.35 -14.93 -5.17
C TRP A 219 9.04 -13.55 -5.13
N PHE A 220 8.57 -12.58 -5.93
CA PHE A 220 9.20 -11.27 -6.09
C PHE A 220 8.44 -10.15 -5.36
N HIS A 221 7.11 -10.09 -5.56
CA HIS A 221 6.22 -9.06 -5.00
C HIS A 221 6.75 -7.63 -5.16
N ILE A 222 6.67 -7.09 -6.37
CA ILE A 222 7.07 -5.73 -6.69
C ILE A 222 6.06 -4.73 -6.10
N ASN A 223 6.53 -3.74 -5.35
CA ASN A 223 5.63 -2.80 -4.66
C ASN A 223 6.05 -1.32 -4.74
N ALA A 224 7.11 -1.00 -5.48
CA ALA A 224 7.45 0.36 -5.85
C ALA A 224 8.31 0.39 -7.11
N VAL A 225 8.13 1.42 -7.92
CA VAL A 225 9.04 1.84 -8.99
C VAL A 225 9.09 3.36 -9.06
N LYS A 226 10.29 3.94 -9.00
CA LYS A 226 10.50 5.38 -9.08
C LYS A 226 11.64 5.70 -10.02
N GLN A 227 11.72 6.97 -10.46
CA GLN A 227 12.92 7.44 -11.15
C GLN A 227 14.04 7.67 -10.14
N ASP A 228 15.24 7.27 -10.53
CA ASP A 228 16.47 7.67 -9.86
C ASP A 228 17.47 8.17 -10.90
N GLY A 229 17.56 9.49 -11.05
CA GLY A 229 18.31 10.10 -12.13
C GLY A 229 17.86 9.62 -13.52
N ALA A 230 18.73 8.91 -14.23
CA ALA A 230 18.45 8.34 -15.54
C ALA A 230 17.81 6.93 -15.46
N ASP A 231 17.93 6.29 -14.31
CA ASP A 231 17.60 4.89 -14.07
C ASP A 231 16.31 4.75 -13.24
N LEU A 232 15.98 3.52 -12.88
CA LEU A 232 14.78 3.18 -12.13
C LEU A 232 15.16 2.56 -10.80
N LEU A 233 14.50 2.98 -9.73
CA LEU A 233 14.58 2.36 -8.42
C LEU A 233 13.35 1.47 -8.23
N ILE A 234 13.57 0.16 -8.13
CA ILE A 234 12.51 -0.86 -7.99
C ILE A 234 12.60 -1.48 -6.60
N ASN A 235 11.48 -1.60 -5.91
CA ASN A 235 11.42 -2.29 -4.62
C ASN A 235 10.66 -3.62 -4.74
N ALA A 236 11.25 -4.68 -4.18
CA ALA A 236 10.65 -6.01 -4.16
C ALA A 236 10.59 -6.54 -2.74
N ARG A 237 9.35 -6.75 -2.28
CA ARG A 237 9.05 -7.14 -0.90
C ARG A 237 9.54 -8.53 -0.58
N ASN A 238 9.40 -9.48 -1.51
CA ASN A 238 9.61 -10.90 -1.22
C ASN A 238 11.06 -11.35 -1.46
N THR A 239 11.95 -10.48 -1.93
CA THR A 239 13.40 -10.70 -1.93
C THR A 239 14.13 -9.89 -0.85
N TRP A 240 13.40 -9.02 -0.13
CA TRP A 240 13.95 -8.00 0.79
C TRP A 240 14.98 -7.10 0.10
N THR A 241 14.66 -6.62 -1.11
CA THR A 241 15.65 -5.92 -1.94
C THR A 241 15.09 -4.69 -2.64
N ALA A 242 15.90 -3.64 -2.68
CA ALA A 242 15.76 -2.53 -3.61
C ALA A 242 16.81 -2.67 -4.74
N TYR A 243 16.41 -2.41 -5.98
CA TYR A 243 17.24 -2.56 -7.17
C TYR A 243 17.32 -1.22 -7.90
N GLU A 244 18.53 -0.79 -8.26
CA GLU A 244 18.69 0.20 -9.33
C GLU A 244 18.79 -0.54 -10.65
N VAL A 245 17.92 -0.17 -11.58
CA VAL A 245 17.79 -0.79 -12.89
C VAL A 245 18.01 0.26 -13.96
N SER A 246 18.98 0.00 -14.83
CA SER A 246 19.26 0.85 -15.97
C SER A 246 18.02 0.98 -16.86
N ARG A 247 17.49 2.19 -16.99
CA ARG A 247 16.31 2.43 -17.83
C ARG A 247 16.61 2.19 -19.31
N ALA A 248 17.87 2.39 -19.70
CA ALA A 248 18.31 2.23 -21.08
C ALA A 248 18.49 0.76 -21.48
N THR A 249 18.85 -0.11 -20.54
CA THR A 249 19.26 -1.49 -20.86
C THR A 249 18.48 -2.58 -20.13
N GLY A 250 17.70 -2.23 -19.10
CA GLY A 250 17.02 -3.18 -18.21
C GLY A 250 17.94 -3.93 -17.25
N LYS A 251 19.25 -3.64 -17.23
CA LYS A 251 20.20 -4.32 -16.35
C LYS A 251 20.10 -3.81 -14.92
N ILE A 252 20.25 -4.70 -13.95
CA ILE A 252 20.43 -4.34 -12.55
C ILE A 252 21.85 -3.78 -12.39
N GLU A 253 21.95 -2.52 -11.97
CA GLU A 253 23.23 -1.83 -11.70
C GLU A 253 23.74 -2.17 -10.30
N TRP A 254 22.83 -2.16 -9.32
CA TRP A 254 23.08 -2.70 -7.98
C TRP A 254 21.79 -3.20 -7.33
N GLN A 255 21.97 -4.01 -6.29
CA GLN A 255 20.90 -4.46 -5.42
C GLN A 255 21.26 -4.24 -3.96
N LEU A 256 20.33 -3.71 -3.15
CA LEU A 256 20.51 -3.40 -1.74
C LEU A 256 19.63 -4.32 -0.90
N GLY A 257 20.25 -5.09 -0.01
CA GLY A 257 19.54 -6.05 0.84
C GLY A 257 19.37 -7.43 0.21
N GLY A 258 18.62 -8.30 0.89
CA GLY A 258 18.34 -9.66 0.45
C GLY A 258 19.57 -10.56 0.31
N LYS A 259 19.38 -11.69 -0.38
CA LYS A 259 20.39 -12.77 -0.51
C LYS A 259 21.59 -12.44 -1.38
N ALA A 260 21.54 -11.38 -2.17
CA ALA A 260 22.58 -11.05 -3.15
C ALA A 260 22.96 -9.57 -3.16
N SER A 261 22.82 -8.87 -2.02
CA SER A 261 23.21 -7.47 -1.85
C SER A 261 24.58 -7.16 -2.46
N SER A 262 24.64 -6.10 -3.25
CA SER A 262 25.87 -5.50 -3.80
C SER A 262 26.67 -4.73 -2.75
N PHE A 263 26.13 -4.58 -1.54
CA PHE A 263 26.69 -3.76 -0.48
C PHE A 263 26.88 -4.55 0.82
N THR A 264 27.98 -4.27 1.51
CA THR A 264 28.13 -4.59 2.93
C THR A 264 27.38 -3.55 3.75
N VAL A 265 26.37 -4.01 4.50
CA VAL A 265 25.54 -3.13 5.32
C VAL A 265 26.23 -2.85 6.66
N ARG A 266 26.24 -1.59 7.06
CA ARG A 266 26.71 -1.10 8.36
C ARG A 266 25.66 -0.19 8.98
N ALA A 267 25.80 0.07 10.27
CA ALA A 267 24.98 1.02 10.99
C ALA A 267 25.87 2.08 11.64
N GLU A 268 25.47 3.35 11.55
CA GLU A 268 26.08 4.42 12.34
C GLU A 268 25.89 4.17 13.85
N PRO A 269 26.74 4.75 14.72
CA PRO A 269 26.57 4.64 16.17
C PRO A 269 25.16 5.05 16.61
N GLY A 270 24.51 4.17 17.37
CA GLY A 270 23.14 4.38 17.86
C GLY A 270 22.05 3.89 16.91
N GLN A 271 22.40 3.41 15.71
CA GLN A 271 21.48 2.73 14.80
C GLN A 271 21.62 1.21 14.92
N GLU A 272 20.51 0.50 14.70
CA GLU A 272 20.45 -0.96 14.82
C GLU A 272 19.98 -1.61 13.51
N LEU A 273 20.75 -2.61 13.07
CA LEU A 273 20.28 -3.57 12.06
C LEU A 273 19.31 -4.55 12.72
N ASN A 274 18.48 -5.21 11.91
CA ASN A 274 17.53 -6.20 12.41
C ASN A 274 18.23 -7.50 12.85
N THR A 275 17.44 -8.47 13.31
CA THR A 275 17.98 -9.73 13.87
C THR A 275 18.76 -10.58 12.86
N ALA A 276 18.56 -10.36 11.56
CA ALA A 276 19.30 -11.01 10.48
C ALA A 276 20.56 -10.21 10.06
N GLY A 277 20.85 -9.07 10.69
CA GLY A 277 21.92 -8.17 10.29
C GLY A 277 21.62 -7.40 9.00
N ALA A 278 20.33 -7.25 8.64
CA ALA A 278 19.89 -6.48 7.49
C ALA A 278 19.40 -5.09 7.93
N ALA A 279 19.45 -4.12 7.00
CA ALA A 279 18.92 -2.77 7.24
C ALA A 279 17.38 -2.73 7.23
N PHE A 280 16.75 -3.64 6.49
CA PHE A 280 15.31 -3.76 6.38
C PHE A 280 14.90 -5.17 5.96
N ALA A 281 13.62 -5.50 6.14
CA ALA A 281 12.98 -6.72 5.65
C ALA A 281 11.50 -6.47 5.31
N TRP A 282 10.97 -7.18 4.30
CA TRP A 282 9.56 -7.10 3.88
C TRP A 282 9.06 -5.69 3.52
N GLN A 283 9.99 -4.83 3.11
CA GLN A 283 9.88 -3.40 3.01
C GLN A 283 8.97 -2.90 1.89
N HIS A 284 8.53 -1.64 2.01
CA HIS A 284 7.79 -0.89 1.00
C HIS A 284 8.48 0.43 0.66
N ASP A 285 8.12 0.95 -0.51
CA ASP A 285 8.31 2.35 -0.92
C ASP A 285 9.75 2.91 -0.83
N THR A 286 10.74 2.16 -1.33
CA THR A 286 12.11 2.68 -1.44
C THR A 286 12.15 3.93 -2.32
N THR A 287 12.80 4.99 -1.83
CA THR A 287 12.84 6.31 -2.47
C THR A 287 14.26 6.88 -2.46
N SER A 288 14.73 7.38 -3.59
CA SER A 288 15.96 8.18 -3.66
C SER A 288 15.73 9.55 -3.03
N LEU A 289 16.57 9.92 -2.07
CA LEU A 289 16.62 11.25 -1.46
C LEU A 289 17.69 12.13 -2.13
N GLY A 290 18.36 11.61 -3.17
CA GLY A 290 19.48 12.26 -3.85
C GLY A 290 20.81 12.08 -3.13
N HIS A 291 21.91 12.35 -3.84
CA HIS A 291 23.27 12.29 -3.31
C HIS A 291 23.65 10.93 -2.66
N GLY A 292 23.08 9.83 -3.15
CA GLY A 292 23.31 8.48 -2.64
C GLY A 292 22.56 8.16 -1.36
N TYR A 293 21.62 9.00 -0.92
CA TYR A 293 20.73 8.73 0.20
C TYR A 293 19.42 8.11 -0.29
N TYR A 294 18.94 7.12 0.45
CA TYR A 294 17.71 6.40 0.15
C TYR A 294 16.89 6.23 1.42
N SER A 295 15.58 6.41 1.31
CA SER A 295 14.63 6.06 2.36
C SER A 295 13.90 4.78 2.01
N VAL A 296 13.58 3.98 3.03
CA VAL A 296 12.77 2.77 2.90
C VAL A 296 11.77 2.72 4.07
N PHE A 297 10.51 2.38 3.79
CA PHE A 297 9.58 1.99 4.83
C PHE A 297 9.83 0.52 5.18
N ASP A 298 10.54 0.30 6.29
CA ASP A 298 10.98 -0.99 6.77
C ASP A 298 9.88 -1.65 7.61
N ASN A 299 9.13 -2.55 6.98
CA ASN A 299 8.01 -3.23 7.65
C ASN A 299 8.49 -4.19 8.75
N GLU A 300 9.61 -4.88 8.54
CA GLU A 300 10.17 -5.92 9.40
C GLU A 300 9.24 -7.12 9.65
N ALA A 301 8.09 -7.19 8.98
CA ALA A 301 7.10 -8.23 9.20
C ALA A 301 6.34 -8.64 7.94
N ALA A 302 5.87 -9.88 7.94
CA ALA A 302 4.90 -10.41 7.00
C ALA A 302 3.79 -11.12 7.74
N GLY A 303 2.54 -10.73 7.45
CA GLY A 303 1.36 -11.41 7.95
C GLY A 303 1.15 -12.75 7.22
N ALA A 304 0.30 -13.61 7.79
CA ALA A 304 0.00 -14.92 7.19
C ALA A 304 -0.60 -14.82 5.78
N ALA A 305 -1.36 -13.76 5.52
CA ALA A 305 -1.89 -13.45 4.19
C ALA A 305 -0.78 -13.15 3.16
N ASN A 306 0.38 -12.67 3.61
CA ASN A 306 1.50 -12.25 2.76
C ASN A 306 2.54 -13.37 2.57
N SER A 307 2.69 -14.27 3.55
CA SER A 307 3.69 -15.33 3.53
C SER A 307 3.13 -16.71 3.16
N GLY A 308 1.80 -16.85 3.10
CA GLY A 308 1.12 -18.15 3.00
C GLY A 308 1.40 -19.10 4.18
N THR A 309 2.13 -18.62 5.18
CA THR A 309 2.58 -19.35 6.38
C THR A 309 2.23 -18.52 7.61
N GLY A 310 2.83 -18.78 8.77
CA GLY A 310 2.58 -17.97 9.97
C GLY A 310 3.06 -16.52 9.80
N VAL A 311 2.78 -15.70 10.82
CA VAL A 311 3.38 -14.36 10.93
C VAL A 311 4.89 -14.49 11.11
N SER A 312 5.67 -13.76 10.33
CA SER A 312 7.13 -13.67 10.48
C SER A 312 7.53 -12.24 10.79
N ASN A 313 8.38 -12.05 11.79
CA ASN A 313 8.94 -10.74 12.15
C ASN A 313 10.47 -10.85 12.22
N ALA A 314 11.18 -9.94 11.58
CA ALA A 314 12.64 -9.83 11.61
C ALA A 314 13.14 -8.77 12.62
N TYR A 315 12.22 -7.93 13.14
CA TYR A 315 12.46 -6.97 14.22
C TYR A 315 11.18 -6.75 15.08
N ASP A 316 11.27 -5.95 16.16
CA ASP A 316 10.16 -5.73 17.11
C ASP A 316 9.21 -4.58 16.70
N ARG A 317 9.53 -3.85 15.64
CA ARG A 317 8.79 -2.67 15.13
C ARG A 317 9.13 -2.39 13.67
N SER A 318 8.21 -1.74 12.97
CA SER A 318 8.47 -1.11 11.68
C SER A 318 9.12 0.26 11.88
N ARG A 319 9.89 0.71 10.88
CA ARG A 319 10.63 1.97 10.93
C ARG A 319 10.65 2.63 9.56
N VAL A 320 10.91 3.92 9.53
CA VAL A 320 11.50 4.52 8.33
C VAL A 320 13.01 4.42 8.51
N VAL A 321 13.72 3.94 7.49
CA VAL A 321 15.18 3.85 7.52
C VAL A 321 15.77 4.73 6.44
N THR A 322 16.83 5.47 6.78
CA THR A 322 17.62 6.25 5.81
C THR A 322 19.00 5.64 5.66
N LEU A 323 19.34 5.26 4.43
CA LEU A 323 20.58 4.60 4.06
C LEU A 323 21.41 5.51 3.16
N LYS A 324 22.72 5.54 3.37
CA LYS A 324 23.69 6.12 2.42
C LYS A 324 24.42 5.00 1.70
N LEU A 325 24.38 5.02 0.38
CA LEU A 325 25.10 4.07 -0.46
C LEU A 325 26.41 4.67 -0.97
N ASP A 326 27.47 3.87 -0.93
CA ASP A 326 28.73 4.09 -1.61
C ASP A 326 28.98 2.95 -2.60
N PRO A 327 28.53 3.08 -3.86
CA PRO A 327 28.73 2.06 -4.88
C PRO A 327 30.19 1.82 -5.23
N ALA A 328 31.09 2.80 -5.02
CA ALA A 328 32.50 2.64 -5.33
C ALA A 328 33.20 1.70 -4.33
N HIS A 329 32.77 1.72 -3.07
CA HIS A 329 33.31 0.88 -2.01
C HIS A 329 32.41 -0.31 -1.64
N HIS A 330 31.26 -0.47 -2.30
CA HIS A 330 30.26 -1.50 -1.97
C HIS A 330 29.82 -1.45 -0.51
N GLU A 331 29.59 -0.24 0.02
CA GLU A 331 29.11 -0.03 1.39
C GLU A 331 27.73 0.62 1.41
N ALA A 332 26.88 0.16 2.32
CA ALA A 332 25.59 0.77 2.63
C ALA A 332 25.54 1.06 4.13
N THR A 333 25.32 2.31 4.51
CA THR A 333 25.34 2.71 5.92
C THR A 333 23.95 3.19 6.34
N LEU A 334 23.37 2.55 7.36
CA LEU A 334 22.16 3.01 8.05
C LEU A 334 22.48 4.26 8.86
N ILE A 335 21.94 5.39 8.45
CA ILE A 335 22.24 6.73 8.98
C ILE A 335 21.28 7.10 10.10
N SER A 336 19.98 6.90 9.88
CA SER A 336 18.93 7.22 10.83
C SER A 336 17.75 6.27 10.69
N THR A 337 16.95 6.20 11.75
CA THR A 337 15.60 5.66 11.70
C THR A 337 14.62 6.58 12.38
N GLU A 338 13.40 6.62 11.84
CA GLU A 338 12.24 7.23 12.49
C GLU A 338 11.33 6.11 13.02
N ASP A 339 11.36 5.95 14.35
CA ASP A 339 10.65 4.90 15.08
C ASP A 339 9.41 5.51 15.77
N GLN A 340 8.24 4.92 15.55
CA GLN A 340 7.05 5.34 16.30
C GLN A 340 7.17 4.93 17.78
N PRO A 341 6.93 5.83 18.76
CA PRO A 341 7.15 5.55 20.19
C PRO A 341 6.39 4.35 20.78
N ALA A 342 5.22 4.03 20.23
CA ALA A 342 4.40 2.86 20.55
C ALA A 342 4.87 1.57 19.85
N LYS A 343 5.99 1.61 19.11
CA LYS A 343 6.61 0.47 18.42
C LYS A 343 5.64 -0.22 17.47
N LEU A 344 5.03 0.57 16.58
CA LEU A 344 4.12 0.05 15.57
C LEU A 344 4.82 -0.99 14.69
N LEU A 345 4.14 -2.10 14.38
CA LEU A 345 4.64 -3.17 13.51
C LEU A 345 3.61 -3.44 12.41
N ALA A 346 3.78 -2.78 11.27
CA ALA A 346 2.95 -2.90 10.09
C ALA A 346 3.42 -4.06 9.21
N SER A 347 2.62 -5.12 9.13
CA SER A 347 2.97 -6.34 8.37
C SER A 347 2.95 -6.19 6.84
N SER A 348 2.43 -5.07 6.33
CA SER A 348 2.38 -4.72 4.90
C SER A 348 2.06 -3.25 4.70
N GLN A 349 2.23 -2.80 3.45
CA GLN A 349 1.92 -1.45 2.99
C GLN A 349 2.77 -0.39 3.72
N GLY A 350 2.44 0.89 3.55
CA GLY A 350 3.10 2.00 4.20
C GLY A 350 4.14 2.70 3.32
N ASN A 351 4.53 3.90 3.76
CA ASN A 351 5.49 4.75 3.07
C ASN A 351 6.07 5.81 4.01
N ALA A 352 7.13 6.46 3.54
CA ALA A 352 7.70 7.65 4.15
C ALA A 352 7.91 8.74 3.11
N GLN A 353 7.25 9.89 3.28
CA GLN A 353 7.46 11.08 2.47
C GLN A 353 8.40 12.03 3.21
N HIS A 354 9.59 12.22 2.65
CA HIS A 354 10.53 13.23 3.12
C HIS A 354 10.14 14.61 2.58
N GLU A 355 9.90 15.55 3.48
CA GLU A 355 9.52 16.93 3.16
C GLU A 355 10.73 17.85 3.08
N ARG A 356 10.60 18.96 2.35
CA ARG A 356 11.71 19.92 2.13
C ARG A 356 12.26 20.55 3.41
N HIS A 357 11.46 20.60 4.46
CA HIS A 357 11.83 21.14 5.76
C HIS A 357 12.55 20.12 6.66
N GLY A 358 12.85 18.93 6.14
CA GLY A 358 13.51 17.85 6.88
C GLY A 358 12.55 17.00 7.71
N ALA A 359 11.25 17.28 7.67
CA ALA A 359 10.24 16.44 8.29
C ALA A 359 9.99 15.18 7.46
N THR A 360 9.49 14.12 8.10
CA THR A 360 9.11 12.87 7.46
C THR A 360 7.68 12.52 7.83
N PHE A 361 6.79 12.53 6.83
CA PHE A 361 5.41 12.10 6.98
C PHE A 361 5.27 10.61 6.64
N VAL A 362 4.62 9.85 7.51
CA VAL A 362 4.63 8.38 7.48
C VAL A 362 3.22 7.84 7.49
N GLY A 363 2.90 6.99 6.51
CA GLY A 363 1.73 6.12 6.54
C GLY A 363 2.12 4.74 7.07
N TRP A 364 1.45 4.26 8.12
CA TRP A 364 1.77 2.96 8.74
C TRP A 364 1.05 1.77 8.09
N GLY A 365 0.63 1.92 6.84
CA GLY A 365 0.15 0.83 5.98
C GLY A 365 -1.02 0.04 6.56
N SER A 366 -0.79 -1.24 6.82
CA SER A 366 -1.78 -2.15 7.45
C SER A 366 -2.23 -1.75 8.86
N LEU A 367 -1.59 -0.76 9.48
CA LEU A 367 -2.01 -0.19 10.75
C LEU A 367 -2.78 1.12 10.53
N PRO A 368 -3.74 1.47 11.42
CA PRO A 368 -4.64 2.59 11.22
C PRO A 368 -3.98 3.95 11.51
N PHE A 369 -2.65 4.09 11.40
CA PHE A 369 -1.92 5.27 11.86
C PHE A 369 -1.29 6.06 10.72
N VAL A 370 -1.19 7.36 10.94
CA VAL A 370 -0.30 8.27 10.21
C VAL A 370 0.49 9.10 11.23
N SER A 371 1.73 9.44 10.90
CA SER A 371 2.61 10.21 11.79
C SER A 371 3.45 11.21 11.01
N GLU A 372 3.95 12.22 11.71
CA GLU A 372 4.99 13.12 11.20
C GLU A 372 6.10 13.23 12.23
N PHE A 373 7.33 13.14 11.75
CA PHE A 373 8.54 13.36 12.53
C PHE A 373 9.22 14.64 12.04
N ASP A 374 9.73 15.47 12.95
CA ASP A 374 10.55 16.63 12.57
C ASP A 374 11.97 16.21 12.13
N GLY A 375 12.78 17.17 11.69
CA GLY A 375 14.16 16.90 11.24
C GLY A 375 15.12 16.41 12.33
N ASN A 376 14.69 16.30 13.58
CA ASN A 376 15.43 15.67 14.67
C ASN A 376 14.87 14.27 15.03
N GLY A 377 13.87 13.78 14.28
CA GLY A 377 13.20 12.52 14.54
C GLY A 377 12.14 12.59 15.65
N ALA A 378 11.72 13.77 16.11
CA ALA A 378 10.70 13.88 17.14
C ALA A 378 9.29 13.76 16.54
N LEU A 379 8.41 12.97 17.17
CA LEU A 379 7.01 12.84 16.75
C LEU A 379 6.25 14.15 16.97
N VAL A 380 5.88 14.84 15.90
CA VAL A 380 5.21 16.15 15.93
C VAL A 380 3.74 16.09 15.52
N PHE A 381 3.34 15.05 14.80
CA PHE A 381 1.95 14.75 14.46
C PHE A 381 1.70 13.24 14.54
N ASN A 382 0.51 12.86 15.02
CA ASN A 382 0.07 11.46 15.03
C ASN A 382 -1.45 11.42 15.00
N ALA A 383 -2.02 10.59 14.14
CA ALA A 383 -3.46 10.41 14.03
C ALA A 383 -3.80 8.95 13.74
N GLN A 384 -5.01 8.55 14.11
CA GLN A 384 -5.48 7.18 14.02
C GLN A 384 -6.88 7.10 13.40
N PHE A 385 -7.05 6.22 12.42
CA PHE A 385 -8.35 5.81 11.90
C PHE A 385 -9.13 4.92 12.89
N PRO A 386 -10.46 4.74 12.70
CA PRO A 386 -11.23 3.75 13.43
C PRO A 386 -10.67 2.34 13.24
N ALA A 387 -10.95 1.45 14.18
CA ALA A 387 -10.54 0.05 14.07
C ALA A 387 -11.09 -0.59 12.79
N GLY A 388 -10.24 -1.31 12.06
CA GLY A 388 -10.59 -1.95 10.79
C GLY A 388 -10.52 -1.05 9.56
N VAL A 389 -10.06 0.20 9.72
CA VAL A 389 -9.77 1.11 8.61
C VAL A 389 -8.27 1.38 8.56
N ASN A 390 -7.69 1.33 7.37
CA ASN A 390 -6.29 1.70 7.15
C ASN A 390 -6.13 2.43 5.81
N SER A 391 -4.92 2.92 5.54
CA SER A 391 -4.56 3.55 4.25
C SER A 391 -3.32 2.88 3.70
N TYR A 392 -3.30 2.59 2.39
CA TYR A 392 -2.16 1.92 1.77
C TYR A 392 -0.86 2.72 1.93
N ARG A 393 -0.95 4.01 1.61
CA ARG A 393 0.09 5.02 1.85
C ARG A 393 -0.57 6.30 2.38
N ALA A 394 0.23 7.22 2.90
CA ALA A 394 -0.22 8.53 3.33
C ALA A 394 0.78 9.59 2.89
N TYR A 395 0.26 10.74 2.45
CA TYR A 395 1.08 11.85 2.01
C TYR A 395 0.58 13.17 2.58
N ARG A 396 1.44 14.17 2.56
CA ARG A 396 1.16 15.55 2.93
C ARG A 396 1.64 16.49 1.82
N PHE A 397 0.75 17.38 1.38
CA PHE A 397 1.04 18.35 0.32
C PHE A 397 0.39 19.69 0.59
N ASP A 398 1.04 20.77 0.16
CA ASP A 398 0.46 22.10 0.13
C ASP A 398 -0.52 22.23 -1.05
N TRP A 399 -1.64 21.52 -0.96
CA TRP A 399 -2.65 21.46 -2.02
C TRP A 399 -3.41 22.78 -2.16
N SER A 400 -2.86 23.66 -3.00
CA SER A 400 -3.50 24.94 -3.35
C SER A 400 -4.57 24.75 -4.41
N ARG A 401 -5.76 25.33 -4.16
CA ARG A 401 -6.95 25.25 -5.01
C ARG A 401 -7.02 26.40 -6.01
#